data_AF-A0A401P044-F1
#
_entry.id   AF-A0A401P044-F1
#
_cell.length_a   1.000
_cell.length_b   1.000
_cell.length_c   1.000
_cell.angle_alpha   90.00
_cell.angle_beta   90.00
_cell.angle_gamma   90.00
#
_symmetry.space_group_name_H-M   'P 1'
#
loop_
_entity.id
_entity.type
_entity.pdbx_description
1 polymer ?
#
loop_
_entity_poly.entity_id
_entity_poly.type
_entity_poly.pdbx_seq_one_letter_code
_entity_poly.pdbx_strand_id
1 'polypeptide(L)'
;MKRPCCGSAAVLLLLLAALAAEPNCEEVKKVFQLRQIGPSKWLPETPRSGSDLQVCTSEDPTCCTRKMEERYQAAVRQDIQNLLQTSSSTLKFLISRNAAAFQVLDRVSFGLENLIGFLTEQKDIKISP
;
A
#
# COMPACT_ATOMS: atom_id res chain seq x y z
N MET A 1 66.91 3.42 0.54
CA MET A 1 65.93 3.57 -0.58
C MET A 1 64.75 2.64 -0.31
N LYS A 2 63.66 3.15 0.26
CA LYS A 2 62.46 2.36 0.59
C LYS A 2 61.57 2.29 -0.66
N ARG A 3 61.41 1.09 -1.23
CA ARG A 3 60.47 0.85 -2.33
C ARG A 3 59.05 1.01 -1.77
N PRO A 4 58.21 1.92 -2.28
CA PRO A 4 56.84 2.02 -1.81
C PRO A 4 56.08 0.74 -2.22
N CYS A 5 55.45 0.09 -1.24
CA CYS A 5 54.64 -1.10 -1.47
C CYS A 5 53.49 -0.75 -2.45
N CYS A 6 53.39 -1.49 -3.55
CA CYS A 6 52.37 -1.32 -4.60
C CYS A 6 50.92 -1.29 -4.05
N GLY A 7 50.69 -1.85 -2.86
CA GLY A 7 49.39 -1.83 -2.19
C GLY A 7 48.94 -0.46 -1.66
N SER A 8 49.84 0.42 -1.23
CA SER A 8 49.42 1.72 -0.65
C SER A 8 48.93 2.70 -1.73
N ALA A 9 49.51 2.64 -2.93
CA ALA A 9 49.08 3.46 -4.07
C ALA A 9 47.71 3.03 -4.60
N ALA A 10 47.44 1.72 -4.67
CA ALA A 10 46.13 1.20 -5.10
C ALA A 10 45.01 1.57 -4.11
N VAL A 11 45.28 1.49 -2.80
CA VAL A 11 44.31 1.90 -1.77
C VAL A 11 44.06 3.40 -1.83
N LEU A 12 45.09 4.23 -2.02
CA LEU A 12 44.93 5.68 -2.21
C LEU A 12 44.10 6.00 -3.46
N LEU A 13 44.33 5.31 -4.57
CA LEU A 13 43.59 5.48 -5.81
C LEU A 13 42.11 5.07 -5.69
N LEU A 14 41.82 3.98 -4.96
CA LEU A 14 40.45 3.56 -4.68
C LEU A 14 39.72 4.55 -3.75
N LEU A 15 40.40 5.08 -2.73
CA LEU A 15 39.87 6.13 -1.86
C LEU A 15 39.61 7.44 -2.61
N LEU A 16 40.51 7.83 -3.51
CA LEU A 16 40.35 9.00 -4.38
C LEU A 16 39.18 8.81 -5.37
N ALA A 17 39.03 7.61 -5.94
CA ALA A 17 37.91 7.29 -6.82
C ALA A 17 36.56 7.28 -6.09
N ALA A 18 36.52 6.84 -4.83
CA ALA A 18 35.32 6.89 -4.00
C ALA A 18 34.95 8.33 -3.60
N LEU A 19 35.93 9.20 -3.37
CA LEU A 19 35.70 10.64 -3.15
C LEU A 19 35.29 11.38 -4.44
N ALA A 20 35.67 10.87 -5.61
CA ALA A 20 35.37 11.46 -6.92
C ALA A 20 34.10 10.87 -7.58
N ALA A 21 33.34 10.03 -6.87
CA ALA A 21 32.07 9.53 -7.36
C ALA A 21 31.07 10.69 -7.42
N GLU A 22 30.92 11.28 -8.61
CA GLU A 22 29.88 12.25 -8.91
C GLU A 22 28.51 11.66 -8.52
N PRO A 23 27.76 12.32 -7.63
CA PRO A 23 26.47 11.81 -7.23
C PRO A 23 25.55 11.85 -8.47
N ASN A 24 25.02 10.70 -8.89
CA ASN A 24 24.16 10.58 -10.06
C ASN A 24 22.76 10.07 -9.68
N CYS A 25 21.75 10.46 -10.44
CA CYS A 25 20.36 10.14 -10.15
C CYS A 25 19.84 8.89 -10.87
N GLU A 26 20.73 8.08 -11.45
CA GLU A 26 20.35 7.00 -12.37
C GLU A 26 19.66 5.83 -11.64
N GLU A 27 20.04 5.55 -10.40
CA GLU A 27 19.38 4.52 -9.59
C GLU A 27 17.93 4.93 -9.23
N VAL A 28 17.73 6.18 -8.84
CA VAL A 28 16.40 6.74 -8.55
C VAL A 28 15.51 6.69 -9.79
N LYS A 29 16.09 6.97 -10.96
CA LYS A 29 15.40 6.89 -12.26
C LYS A 29 14.89 5.49 -12.58
N LYS A 30 15.69 4.46 -12.30
CA LYS A 30 15.29 3.05 -12.47
C LYS A 30 14.10 2.72 -11.59
N VAL A 31 14.11 3.12 -10.32
CA VAL A 31 13.00 2.88 -9.39
C VAL A 31 11.74 3.63 -9.84
N PHE A 32 11.88 4.89 -10.28
CA PHE A 32 10.76 5.69 -10.76
C PHE A 32 10.07 5.06 -11.97
N GLN A 33 10.87 4.50 -12.89
CA GLN A 33 10.37 3.80 -14.07
C GLN A 33 9.75 2.45 -13.71
N LEU A 34 10.39 1.67 -12.84
CA LEU A 34 9.88 0.36 -12.38
C LEU A 34 8.52 0.50 -11.69
N ARG A 35 8.36 1.55 -10.88
CA ARG A 35 7.10 1.87 -10.19
C ARG A 35 6.05 2.50 -11.11
N GLN A 36 6.38 2.77 -12.38
CA GLN A 36 5.50 3.40 -13.38
C GLN A 36 4.85 4.71 -12.89
N ILE A 37 5.53 5.47 -12.04
CA ILE A 37 4.97 6.69 -11.43
C ILE A 37 4.92 7.83 -12.44
N GLY A 38 5.84 7.83 -13.41
CA GLY A 38 5.81 8.75 -14.53
C GLY A 38 7.01 8.60 -15.48
N PRO A 39 7.09 9.48 -16.49
CA PRO A 39 8.22 9.56 -17.41
C PRO A 39 9.54 9.86 -16.71
N SER A 40 10.59 9.11 -17.06
CA SER A 40 11.94 9.29 -16.49
C SER A 40 12.56 10.66 -16.76
N LYS A 41 12.09 11.40 -17.78
CA LYS A 41 12.49 12.79 -18.08
C LYS A 41 12.14 13.81 -17.01
N TRP A 42 11.38 13.42 -15.97
CA TRP A 42 11.05 14.29 -14.84
C TRP A 42 12.10 14.25 -13.73
N LEU A 43 13.10 13.37 -13.85
CA LEU A 43 14.25 13.34 -12.97
C LEU A 43 15.37 14.23 -13.52
N PRO A 44 16.11 14.91 -12.64
CA PRO A 44 17.34 15.57 -13.00
C PRO A 44 18.44 14.51 -13.20
N GLU A 45 19.44 14.84 -14.00
CA GLU A 45 20.60 13.96 -14.23
C GLU A 45 21.57 14.01 -13.05
N THR A 46 21.68 15.17 -12.39
CA THR A 46 22.49 15.41 -11.21
C THR A 46 21.63 15.84 -10.02
N PRO A 47 22.03 15.53 -8.77
CA PRO A 47 21.33 15.99 -7.59
C PRO A 47 21.31 17.52 -7.51
N ARG A 48 20.21 18.05 -6.99
CA ARG A 48 19.93 19.49 -6.90
C ARG A 48 19.46 19.84 -5.49
N SER A 49 19.42 21.13 -5.16
CA SER A 49 18.80 21.57 -3.91
C SER A 49 17.31 21.20 -3.89
N GLY A 50 16.86 20.63 -2.77
CA GLY A 50 15.50 20.15 -2.54
C GLY A 50 14.55 21.16 -1.89
N SER A 51 14.89 22.46 -1.90
CA SER A 51 14.12 23.52 -1.21
C SER A 51 12.68 23.70 -1.72
N ASP A 52 12.35 23.17 -2.90
CA ASP A 52 11.02 23.19 -3.50
C ASP A 52 10.12 21.99 -3.13
N LEU A 53 10.67 20.98 -2.45
CA LEU A 53 9.96 19.79 -1.97
C LEU A 53 9.20 20.13 -0.68
N GLN A 54 7.98 19.61 -0.55
CA GLN A 54 7.13 19.86 0.62
C GLN A 54 7.05 18.68 1.58
N VAL A 55 7.18 17.46 1.07
CA VAL A 55 7.03 16.23 1.87
C VAL A 55 8.39 15.64 2.21
N CYS A 56 9.28 15.56 1.22
CA CYS A 56 10.65 15.11 1.36
C CYS A 56 11.53 16.30 1.73
N THR A 57 11.69 16.58 3.02
CA THR A 57 12.64 17.59 3.52
C THR A 57 14.04 17.00 3.59
N SER A 58 14.96 17.45 2.72
CA SER A 58 16.38 17.11 2.78
C SER A 58 17.24 18.37 2.82
N GLU A 59 18.18 18.43 3.77
CA GLU A 59 19.23 19.48 3.77
C GLU A 59 20.31 19.18 2.73
N ASP A 60 20.48 17.90 2.40
CA ASP A 60 21.37 17.40 1.35
C ASP A 60 20.78 17.55 -0.07
N PRO A 61 21.63 17.62 -1.11
CA PRO A 61 21.19 17.65 -2.49
C PRO A 61 20.47 16.33 -2.86
N THR A 62 19.36 16.46 -3.57
CA THR A 62 18.40 15.38 -3.84
C THR A 62 18.14 15.22 -5.33
N CYS A 63 17.81 13.99 -5.73
CA CYS A 63 17.37 13.64 -7.08
C CYS A 63 15.86 13.81 -7.27
N CYS A 64 15.14 14.24 -6.24
CA CYS A 64 13.69 14.44 -6.30
C CYS A 64 13.35 15.80 -6.88
N THR A 65 12.42 15.83 -7.83
CA THR A 65 11.76 17.07 -8.30
C THR A 65 10.41 17.22 -7.61
N ARG A 66 9.95 18.46 -7.41
CA ARG A 66 8.57 18.70 -6.95
C ARG A 66 7.53 17.95 -7.79
N LYS A 67 7.73 17.88 -9.10
CA LYS A 67 6.85 17.12 -10.02
C LYS A 67 6.88 15.61 -9.76
N MET A 68 8.05 15.05 -9.46
CA MET A 68 8.18 13.66 -9.02
C MET A 68 7.45 13.44 -7.69
N GLU A 69 7.67 14.33 -6.71
CA GLU A 69 7.06 14.24 -5.37
C GLU A 69 5.54 14.27 -5.44
N GLU A 70 4.96 15.20 -6.20
CA GLU A 70 3.50 15.29 -6.42
C GLU A 70 2.93 13.98 -6.99
N ARG A 71 3.68 13.30 -7.87
CA ARG A 71 3.28 12.03 -8.47
C ARG A 71 3.42 10.85 -7.52
N TYR A 72 4.48 10.80 -6.73
CA TYR A 72 4.59 9.84 -5.63
C TYR A 72 3.44 10.01 -4.64
N GLN A 73 3.09 11.25 -4.30
CA GLN A 73 2.01 11.52 -3.38
C GLN A 73 0.66 11.05 -3.94
N ALA A 74 0.40 11.28 -5.23
CA ALA A 74 -0.80 10.78 -5.89
C ALA A 74 -0.84 9.24 -5.93
N ALA A 75 0.27 8.59 -6.30
CA ALA A 75 0.39 7.13 -6.35
C ALA A 75 0.13 6.51 -4.97
N VAL A 76 0.76 7.04 -3.91
CA VAL A 76 0.57 6.55 -2.53
C VAL A 76 -0.87 6.75 -2.07
N ARG A 77 -1.49 7.91 -2.34
CA ARG A 77 -2.89 8.16 -2.00
C ARG A 77 -3.81 7.12 -2.66
N GLN A 78 -3.60 6.86 -3.95
CA GLN A 78 -4.39 5.88 -4.69
C GLN A 78 -4.17 4.46 -4.16
N ASP A 79 -2.93 4.09 -3.83
CA ASP A 79 -2.59 2.76 -3.32
C ASP A 79 -3.25 2.50 -1.96
N ILE A 80 -3.18 3.48 -1.06
CA ILE A 80 -3.86 3.43 0.24
C ILE A 80 -5.39 3.35 0.06
N GLN A 81 -5.97 4.17 -0.82
CA GLN A 81 -7.40 4.13 -1.10
C GLN A 81 -7.84 2.76 -1.63
N ASN A 82 -7.08 2.19 -2.57
CA ASN A 82 -7.35 0.86 -3.11
C ASN A 82 -7.23 -0.23 -2.07
N LEU A 83 -6.20 -0.18 -1.21
CA LEU A 83 -5.99 -1.13 -0.14
C LEU A 83 -7.15 -1.09 0.87
N LEU A 84 -7.53 0.11 1.30
CA LEU A 84 -8.65 0.31 2.23
C LEU A 84 -9.97 -0.15 1.61
N GLN A 85 -10.21 0.17 0.33
CA GLN A 85 -11.43 -0.21 -0.35
C GLN A 85 -11.53 -1.73 -0.53
N THR A 86 -10.45 -2.40 -0.97
CA THR A 86 -10.43 -3.84 -1.26
C THR A 86 -10.59 -4.67 0.01
N SER A 87 -9.89 -4.29 1.08
CA SER A 87 -10.02 -4.96 2.38
C SER A 87 -11.43 -4.76 2.97
N SER A 88 -11.95 -3.54 2.90
CA SER A 88 -13.28 -3.20 3.41
C SER A 88 -14.40 -3.87 2.61
N SER A 89 -14.32 -3.93 1.29
CA SER A 89 -15.36 -4.53 0.44
C SER A 89 -15.48 -6.03 0.70
N THR A 90 -14.33 -6.71 0.83
CA THR A 90 -14.29 -8.14 1.14
C THR A 90 -14.92 -8.41 2.51
N LEU A 91 -14.52 -7.64 3.52
CA LEU A 91 -15.07 -7.78 4.86
C LEU A 91 -16.57 -7.48 4.91
N LYS A 92 -17.03 -6.39 4.27
CA LYS A 92 -18.45 -6.03 4.16
C LYS A 92 -19.26 -7.12 3.48
N PHE A 93 -18.73 -7.73 2.42
CA PHE A 93 -19.39 -8.85 1.74
C PHE A 93 -19.59 -10.04 2.69
N LEU A 94 -18.56 -10.44 3.44
CA LEU A 94 -18.64 -11.55 4.39
C LEU A 94 -19.64 -11.26 5.52
N ILE A 95 -19.60 -10.05 6.09
CA ILE A 95 -20.54 -9.63 7.13
C ILE A 95 -21.97 -9.63 6.60
N SER A 96 -22.21 -9.04 5.43
CA SER A 96 -23.55 -8.98 4.81
C SER A 96 -24.09 -10.37 4.51
N ARG A 97 -23.24 -11.28 4.03
CA ARG A 97 -23.61 -12.67 3.76
C ARG A 97 -24.00 -13.41 5.04
N ASN A 98 -23.21 -13.28 6.09
CA ASN A 98 -23.49 -13.93 7.37
C ASN A 98 -24.75 -13.34 8.03
N ALA A 99 -24.92 -12.01 8.00
CA ALA A 99 -26.12 -11.35 8.49
C ALA A 99 -27.39 -11.84 7.77
N ALA A 100 -27.35 -12.00 6.44
CA ALA A 100 -28.47 -12.55 5.68
C ALA A 100 -28.77 -14.00 6.06
N ALA A 101 -27.75 -14.83 6.29
CA ALA A 101 -27.94 -16.21 6.75
C ALA A 101 -28.62 -16.26 8.12
N PHE A 102 -28.19 -15.42 9.08
CA PHE A 102 -28.83 -15.32 10.38
C PHE A 102 -30.29 -14.86 10.29
N GLN A 103 -30.59 -13.87 9.45
CA GLN A 103 -31.98 -13.44 9.22
C GLN A 103 -32.88 -14.56 8.69
N VAL A 104 -32.37 -15.46 7.84
CA VAL A 104 -33.14 -16.62 7.36
C VAL A 104 -33.40 -17.59 8.50
N LEU A 105 -32.41 -17.86 9.35
CA LEU A 105 -32.57 -18.73 10.51
C LEU A 105 -33.63 -18.19 11.49
N ASP A 106 -33.59 -16.90 11.79
CA ASP A 106 -34.57 -16.26 12.67
C ASP A 106 -36.00 -16.37 12.09
N ARG A 107 -36.15 -16.20 10.77
CA ARG A 107 -37.44 -16.38 10.08
C ARG A 107 -37.95 -17.81 10.14
N VAL A 108 -37.07 -18.81 10.02
CA VAL A 108 -37.44 -20.23 10.16
C VAL A 108 -37.87 -20.53 11.60
N SER A 109 -37.15 -20.00 12.60
CA SER A 109 -37.50 -20.15 14.01
C SER A 109 -38.89 -19.57 14.31
N PHE A 110 -39.14 -18.34 13.88
CA PHE A 110 -40.46 -17.71 14.03
C PHE A 110 -41.56 -18.46 13.27
N GLY A 111 -41.26 -18.98 12.08
CA GLY A 111 -42.19 -19.83 11.33
C GLY A 111 -42.55 -21.11 12.07
N LEU A 112 -41.58 -21.74 12.74
CA LEU A 112 -41.79 -22.94 13.54
C LEU A 112 -42.65 -22.64 14.78
N GLU A 113 -42.39 -21.55 15.48
CA GLU A 113 -43.21 -21.12 16.63
C GLU A 113 -44.69 -20.92 16.22
N ASN A 114 -44.93 -20.25 15.09
CA ASN A 114 -46.29 -20.07 14.56
C ASN A 114 -46.94 -21.41 14.16
N LEU A 115 -46.19 -22.31 13.54
CA LEU A 115 -46.71 -23.62 13.14
C LEU A 115 -47.05 -24.48 14.36
N ILE A 116 -46.20 -24.47 15.39
CA ILE A 116 -46.47 -25.15 16.66
C ILE A 116 -47.74 -24.58 17.29
N GLY A 117 -47.88 -23.25 17.34
CA GLY A 117 -49.09 -22.58 17.82
C GLY A 117 -50.36 -23.04 17.09
N PHE A 118 -50.31 -23.12 15.76
CA PHE A 118 -51.42 -23.61 14.95
C PHE A 118 -51.75 -25.08 15.23
N LEU A 119 -50.74 -25.93 15.37
CA LEU A 119 -50.92 -27.35 15.66
C LEU A 119 -51.44 -27.59 17.08
N THR A 120 -51.04 -26.77 18.06
CA THR A 120 -51.62 -26.81 19.42
C THR A 120 -53.09 -26.41 19.41
N GLU A 121 -53.45 -25.34 18.69
CA GLU A 121 -54.85 -24.90 18.59
C GLU A 121 -55.76 -25.94 17.90
N GLN A 122 -55.25 -26.62 16.87
CA GLN A 122 -55.95 -27.74 16.22
C GLN A 122 -56.12 -28.97 17.14
N LYS A 123 -55.23 -29.15 18.11
CA LYS A 123 -55.29 -30.26 19.07
C LYS A 123 -56.36 -30.02 20.13
N ASP A 124 -56.54 -28.77 20.57
CA ASP A 124 -57.59 -28.39 21.52
C ASP A 124 -59.01 -28.52 20.91
N ILE A 125 -59.17 -28.35 19.59
CA ILE A 125 -60.45 -28.56 18.89
C ILE A 125 -60.85 -30.04 18.78
N LYS A 126 -59.90 -30.98 18.82
CA LYS A 126 -60.17 -32.43 18.72
C LYS A 126 -60.34 -33.14 20.06
N ILE A 127 -60.19 -32.42 21.18
CA ILE A 127 -60.41 -32.92 22.55
C ILE A 127 -61.66 -32.23 23.11
N SER A 128 -62.78 -32.37 22.39
CA SER A 128 -64.12 -32.14 22.95
C SER A 128 -64.86 -33.47 22.80
N PRO A 129 -65.41 -34.05 23.89
CA PRO A 129 -66.05 -35.37 23.88
C PRO A 129 -67.30 -35.44 22.99
#